data_AF-A0AAV4J9F3-F1
#
_entry.id   AF-A0AAV4J9F3-F1
#
_cell.length_a   1.000
_cell.length_b   1.000
_cell.length_c   1.000
_cell.angle_alpha   90.00
_cell.angle_beta   90.00
_cell.angle_gamma   90.00
#
_symmetry.space_group_name_H-M   'P 1'
#
loop_
_entity.id
_entity.type
_entity.pdbx_description
1 polymer ?
#
loop_
_entity_poly.entity_id
_entity_poly.type
_entity_poly.pdbx_seq_one_letter_code
_entity_poly.pdbx_strand_id
1 'polypeptide(L)'
;MSIALTVEVAAAAPVVVVVVVVLVVVVVVVVVAVVVVVVVGVVIVLLVVVEVEVVVIIIVVVVGGVVVVVWVVAAVAETATVVVVLGLGVDVEVSDPVSVPSFRFGCLLLSLFLIVKVVVIVIVDVVAAATVVVVSLVVVVVVVVVVVVVVVVVVVVVAVVVVVIIVVVVLVEVVLIVAAGAKTAAFVLVMVPVVALVVVVLVVVVVVVVVVVVVVVVVVVVVV
;
A
#
# COMPACT_ATOMS: atom_id res chain seq x y z
N MET A 1 25.87 -12.28 61.37
CA MET A 1 25.86 -12.78 59.97
C MET A 1 24.60 -12.38 59.20
N SER A 2 23.86 -11.33 59.58
CA SER A 2 22.62 -10.91 58.89
C SER A 2 22.80 -9.68 58.00
N ILE A 3 23.79 -8.82 58.27
CA ILE A 3 23.98 -7.55 57.55
C ILE A 3 24.60 -7.77 56.16
N ALA A 4 25.39 -8.83 55.96
CA ALA A 4 26.01 -9.13 54.67
C ALA A 4 24.97 -9.51 53.59
N LEU A 5 23.95 -10.31 53.95
CA LEU A 5 22.90 -10.74 53.03
C LEU A 5 21.97 -9.59 52.60
N THR A 6 21.76 -8.59 53.45
CA THR A 6 20.99 -7.38 53.08
C THR A 6 21.72 -6.49 52.07
N VAL A 7 23.06 -6.54 52.00
CA VAL A 7 23.84 -5.74 51.04
C VAL A 7 23.86 -6.40 49.66
N GLU A 8 23.87 -7.73 49.58
CA GLU A 8 23.84 -8.47 48.30
C GLU A 8 22.49 -8.35 47.59
N VAL A 9 21.37 -8.40 48.33
CA VAL A 9 20.02 -8.21 47.75
C VAL A 9 19.81 -6.76 47.31
N ALA A 10 20.32 -5.78 48.07
CA ALA A 10 20.29 -4.38 47.68
C ALA A 10 21.13 -4.11 46.41
N ALA A 11 22.22 -4.87 46.19
CA ALA A 11 23.05 -4.78 44.99
C ALA A 11 22.46 -5.49 43.76
N ALA A 12 21.58 -6.48 43.93
CA ALA A 12 20.92 -7.17 42.81
C ALA A 12 19.75 -6.37 42.20
N ALA A 13 19.04 -5.59 43.03
CA ALA A 13 17.94 -4.72 42.59
C ALA A 13 18.30 -3.76 41.43
N PRO A 14 19.42 -3.01 41.45
CA PRO A 14 19.79 -2.13 40.35
C PRO A 14 20.07 -2.87 39.04
N VAL A 15 20.58 -4.11 39.09
CA VAL A 15 20.85 -4.91 37.88
C VAL A 15 19.55 -5.32 37.20
N VAL A 16 18.54 -5.75 37.96
CA VAL A 16 17.22 -6.11 37.42
C VAL A 16 16.55 -4.88 36.78
N VAL A 17 16.61 -3.72 37.43
CA VAL A 17 16.06 -2.47 36.89
C VAL A 17 16.74 -2.10 35.58
N VAL A 18 18.08 -2.20 35.50
CA VAL A 18 18.82 -1.90 34.27
C VAL A 18 18.44 -2.87 33.15
N VAL A 19 18.35 -4.18 33.41
CA VAL A 19 17.96 -5.17 32.40
C VAL A 19 16.54 -4.93 31.88
N VAL A 20 15.60 -4.64 32.77
CA VAL A 20 14.21 -4.32 32.39
C VAL A 20 14.15 -3.05 31.55
N VAL A 21 14.85 -1.99 31.97
CA VAL A 21 14.89 -0.72 31.24
C VAL A 21 15.53 -0.91 29.86
N VAL A 22 16.68 -1.59 29.78
CA VAL A 22 17.35 -1.88 28.50
C VAL A 22 16.41 -2.66 27.58
N LEU A 23 15.73 -3.67 28.10
CA LEU A 23 14.87 -4.51 27.28
C LEU A 23 13.61 -3.75 26.81
N VAL A 24 13.00 -2.93 27.68
CA VAL A 24 11.90 -2.03 27.27
C VAL A 24 12.36 -1.05 26.20
N VAL A 25 13.55 -0.45 26.35
CA VAL A 25 14.13 0.46 25.34
C VAL A 25 14.34 -0.26 24.01
N VAL A 26 14.91 -1.48 24.03
CA VAL A 26 15.11 -2.29 22.81
C VAL A 26 13.77 -2.56 22.12
N VAL A 27 12.74 -2.97 22.86
CA VAL A 27 11.41 -3.22 22.27
C VAL A 27 10.84 -1.95 21.66
N VAL A 28 10.89 -0.82 22.38
CA VAL A 28 10.41 0.47 21.88
C VAL A 28 11.15 0.89 20.60
N VAL A 29 12.48 0.76 20.56
CA VAL A 29 13.28 1.10 19.36
C VAL A 29 12.90 0.21 18.18
N VAL A 30 12.71 -1.10 18.39
CA VAL A 30 12.28 -2.03 17.34
C VAL A 30 10.90 -1.62 16.79
N VAL A 31 9.95 -1.26 17.65
CA VAL A 31 8.62 -0.79 17.22
C VAL A 31 8.73 0.43 16.34
N VAL A 32 9.46 1.44 16.83
CA VAL A 32 9.61 2.72 16.15
C VAL A 32 10.27 2.50 14.79
N ALA A 33 11.32 1.68 14.72
CA ALA A 33 11.98 1.34 13.47
C ALA A 33 11.02 0.68 12.47
N VAL A 34 10.22 -0.31 12.91
CA VAL A 34 9.26 -0.98 12.02
C VAL A 34 8.18 -0.02 11.53
N VAL A 35 7.62 0.81 12.42
CA VAL A 35 6.61 1.82 12.04
C VAL A 35 7.19 2.81 11.02
N VAL A 36 8.42 3.29 11.23
CA VAL A 36 9.10 4.20 10.30
C VAL A 36 9.32 3.53 8.94
N VAL A 37 9.81 2.30 8.90
CA VAL A 37 10.03 1.55 7.65
C VAL A 37 8.72 1.38 6.88
N VAL A 38 7.64 1.03 7.57
CA VAL A 38 6.32 0.87 6.95
C VAL A 38 5.84 2.21 6.37
N VAL A 39 5.87 3.29 7.15
CA VAL A 39 5.44 4.62 6.70
C VAL A 39 6.26 5.10 5.50
N VAL A 40 7.60 4.97 5.56
CA VAL A 40 8.49 5.33 4.46
C VAL A 40 8.19 4.48 3.23
N GLY A 41 8.01 3.17 3.39
CA GLY A 41 7.62 2.26 2.31
C GLY A 41 6.31 2.69 1.63
N VAL A 42 5.28 3.04 2.40
CA VAL A 42 4.00 3.56 1.86
C VAL A 42 4.22 4.83 1.07
N VAL A 43 4.94 5.80 1.64
CA VAL A 43 5.18 7.10 0.99
C VAL A 43 5.90 6.89 -0.34
N ILE A 44 6.93 6.04 -0.37
CA ILE A 44 7.66 5.74 -1.61
C ILE A 44 6.74 5.07 -2.64
N VAL A 45 5.96 4.07 -2.25
CA VAL A 45 5.03 3.39 -3.16
C VAL A 45 3.99 4.37 -3.72
N LEU A 46 3.40 5.21 -2.87
CA LEU A 46 2.43 6.23 -3.30
C LEU A 46 3.07 7.24 -4.27
N LEU A 47 4.28 7.72 -3.97
CA LEU A 47 4.99 8.63 -4.86
C LEU A 47 5.24 8.01 -6.23
N VAL A 48 5.72 6.76 -6.29
CA VAL A 48 5.99 6.07 -7.55
C VAL A 48 4.70 5.86 -8.35
N VAL A 49 3.61 5.45 -7.70
CA VAL A 49 2.31 5.27 -8.37
C VAL A 49 1.83 6.59 -8.98
N VAL A 50 1.89 7.69 -8.21
CA VAL A 50 1.51 9.02 -8.69
C VAL A 50 2.43 9.49 -9.84
N GLU A 51 3.74 9.28 -9.74
CA GLU A 51 4.69 9.63 -10.81
C GLU A 51 4.35 8.88 -12.10
N VAL A 52 4.08 7.58 -12.01
CA VAL A 52 3.72 6.76 -13.18
C VAL A 52 2.38 7.19 -13.79
N GLU A 53 1.37 7.48 -12.97
CA GLU A 53 0.09 8.00 -13.47
C GLU A 53 0.25 9.30 -14.25
N VAL A 54 0.99 10.26 -13.70
CA VAL A 54 1.21 11.56 -14.33
C VAL A 54 1.91 11.38 -15.67
N VAL A 55 2.91 10.50 -15.75
CA VAL A 55 3.61 10.20 -17.01
C VAL A 55 2.65 9.57 -18.03
N VAL A 56 1.82 8.61 -17.62
CA VAL A 56 0.86 7.96 -18.52
C VAL A 56 -0.16 8.96 -19.05
N ILE A 57 -0.71 9.83 -18.20
CA ILE A 57 -1.67 10.87 -18.60
C ILE A 57 -1.04 11.82 -19.60
N ILE A 58 0.19 12.30 -19.33
CA ILE A 58 0.90 13.21 -20.25
C ILE A 58 1.09 12.56 -21.61
N ILE A 59 1.52 11.29 -21.66
CA ILE A 59 1.73 10.58 -22.92
C ILE A 59 0.42 10.44 -23.69
N VAL A 60 -0.66 10.03 -23.04
CA VAL A 60 -1.97 9.89 -23.67
C VAL A 60 -2.48 11.23 -24.22
N VAL A 61 -2.31 12.32 -23.47
CA VAL A 61 -2.69 13.67 -23.90
C VAL A 61 -1.84 14.14 -25.08
N VAL A 62 -0.52 13.91 -25.05
CA VAL A 62 0.38 14.31 -26.14
C VAL A 62 0.07 13.52 -27.40
N VAL A 63 -0.06 12.20 -27.32
CA VAL A 63 -0.39 11.34 -28.47
C VAL A 63 -1.79 11.68 -29.00
N GLY A 64 -2.77 11.81 -28.12
CA GLY A 64 -4.12 12.25 -28.47
C GLY A 64 -4.12 13.62 -29.16
N GLY A 65 -3.35 14.57 -28.64
CA GLY A 65 -3.15 15.89 -29.22
C GLY A 65 -2.53 15.83 -30.62
N VAL A 66 -1.46 15.06 -30.80
CA VAL A 66 -0.81 14.87 -32.11
C VAL A 66 -1.78 14.26 -33.12
N VAL A 67 -2.54 13.24 -32.72
CA VAL A 67 -3.57 12.63 -33.58
C VAL A 67 -4.61 13.67 -33.99
N VAL A 68 -5.13 14.47 -33.05
CA VAL A 68 -6.09 15.54 -33.37
C VAL A 68 -5.50 16.56 -34.33
N VAL A 69 -4.24 16.98 -34.13
CA VAL A 69 -3.55 17.95 -35.01
C VAL A 69 -3.40 17.39 -36.42
N VAL A 70 -2.90 16.16 -36.56
CA VAL A 70 -2.73 15.50 -37.88
C VAL A 70 -4.07 15.36 -38.59
N TRP A 71 -5.12 15.00 -37.86
CA TRP A 71 -6.48 14.88 -38.38
C TRP A 71 -7.04 16.24 -38.86
N VAL A 72 -6.82 17.32 -38.11
CA VAL A 72 -7.25 18.66 -38.53
C VAL A 72 -6.49 19.12 -39.77
N VAL A 73 -5.17 18.89 -39.83
CA VAL A 73 -4.35 19.27 -41.00
C VAL A 73 -4.80 18.50 -42.25
N ALA A 74 -5.09 17.20 -42.12
CA ALA A 74 -5.64 16.40 -43.22
C ALA A 74 -7.00 16.96 -43.70
N ALA A 75 -7.91 17.27 -42.78
CA ALA A 75 -9.22 17.85 -43.12
C ALA A 75 -9.10 19.23 -43.79
N VAL A 76 -8.16 20.08 -43.34
CA VAL A 76 -7.90 21.38 -43.96
C VAL A 76 -7.30 21.21 -45.36
N ALA A 77 -6.43 20.22 -45.59
CA ALA A 77 -5.91 19.92 -46.92
C ALA A 77 -7.03 19.49 -47.88
N GLU A 78 -7.95 18.63 -47.43
CA GLU A 78 -9.10 18.20 -48.24
C GLU A 78 -10.01 19.38 -48.59
N THR A 79 -10.34 20.25 -47.63
CA THR A 79 -11.17 21.44 -47.91
C THR A 79 -10.48 22.44 -48.83
N ALA A 80 -9.17 22.64 -48.70
CA ALA A 80 -8.40 23.50 -49.59
C ALA A 80 -8.40 22.99 -51.05
N THR A 81 -8.29 21.67 -51.26
CA THR A 81 -8.35 21.11 -52.63
C THR A 81 -9.69 21.37 -53.32
N VAL A 82 -10.81 21.28 -52.59
CA VAL A 82 -12.15 21.57 -53.13
C VAL A 82 -12.29 23.05 -53.47
N VAL A 83 -11.81 23.96 -52.61
CA VAL A 83 -11.87 25.41 -52.86
C VAL A 83 -11.01 25.82 -54.06
N VAL A 84 -9.82 25.22 -54.24
CA VAL A 84 -8.96 25.51 -55.39
C VAL A 84 -9.63 25.09 -56.71
N VAL A 85 -10.28 23.93 -56.75
CA VAL A 85 -11.01 23.47 -57.94
C VAL A 85 -12.17 24.41 -58.29
N LEU A 86 -12.90 24.91 -57.30
CA LEU A 86 -13.98 25.88 -57.49
C LEU A 86 -13.46 27.28 -57.88
N GLY A 87 -12.32 27.69 -57.32
CA GLY A 87 -11.67 28.98 -57.61
C GLY A 87 -11.01 29.06 -58.98
N LEU A 88 -10.73 27.93 -59.62
CA LEU A 88 -10.23 27.87 -61.00
C LEU A 88 -11.32 28.19 -62.06
N GLY A 89 -12.55 28.49 -61.65
CA GLY A 89 -13.58 29.04 -62.53
C GLY A 89 -14.08 28.07 -63.60
N VAL A 90 -13.96 26.76 -63.37
CA VAL A 90 -14.59 25.76 -64.23
C VAL A 90 -16.09 25.79 -63.93
N ASP A 91 -16.89 26.44 -64.78
CA ASP A 91 -18.35 26.43 -64.69
C ASP A 91 -18.87 25.00 -64.88
N VAL A 92 -19.13 24.30 -63.77
CA VAL A 92 -19.73 22.97 -63.78
C VAL A 92 -21.24 23.14 -63.71
N GLU A 93 -21.91 23.01 -64.85
CA GLU A 93 -23.38 23.05 -64.91
C GLU A 93 -23.97 21.88 -64.07
N VAL A 94 -24.84 22.24 -63.12
CA VAL A 94 -25.43 21.34 -62.09
C VAL A 94 -26.39 20.29 -62.69
N SER A 95 -26.48 20.21 -64.00
CA SER A 95 -27.28 19.23 -64.74
C SER A 95 -26.55 17.91 -65.01
N ASP A 96 -25.23 17.85 -64.82
CA ASP A 96 -24.46 16.63 -65.11
C ASP A 96 -24.49 15.63 -63.94
N PRO A 97 -25.01 14.40 -64.13
CA PRO A 97 -25.20 13.39 -63.08
C PRO A 97 -23.90 12.90 -62.41
N VAL A 98 -22.74 13.38 -62.89
CA VAL A 98 -21.40 13.04 -62.39
C VAL A 98 -21.01 13.89 -61.17
N SER A 99 -21.63 15.06 -60.96
CA SER A 99 -21.34 15.98 -59.83
C SER A 99 -22.07 15.60 -58.52
N VAL A 100 -23.20 14.91 -58.60
CA VAL A 100 -23.98 14.43 -57.45
C VAL A 100 -23.25 13.35 -56.63
N PRO A 101 -22.57 12.33 -57.23
CA PRO A 101 -21.87 11.31 -56.45
C PRO A 101 -20.64 11.84 -55.70
N SER A 102 -19.94 12.87 -56.21
CA SER A 102 -18.77 13.44 -55.52
C SER A 102 -19.14 14.18 -54.23
N PHE A 103 -20.26 14.92 -54.23
CA PHE A 103 -20.80 15.55 -53.02
C PHE A 103 -21.23 14.52 -51.98
N ARG A 104 -21.88 13.43 -52.40
CA ARG A 104 -22.26 12.31 -51.50
C ARG A 104 -21.03 11.63 -50.88
N PHE A 105 -19.97 11.47 -51.66
CA PHE A 105 -18.71 10.92 -51.16
C PHE A 105 -18.04 11.87 -50.14
N GLY A 106 -18.06 13.18 -50.39
CA GLY A 106 -17.58 14.19 -49.44
C GLY A 106 -18.34 14.17 -48.11
N CYS A 107 -19.68 14.07 -48.14
CA CYS A 107 -20.49 13.94 -46.92
C CYS A 107 -20.24 12.61 -46.19
N LEU A 108 -20.01 11.52 -46.92
CA LEU A 108 -19.69 10.21 -46.35
C LEU A 108 -18.31 10.23 -45.66
N LEU A 109 -17.31 10.87 -46.27
CA LEU A 109 -16.00 11.05 -45.65
C LEU A 109 -16.06 11.95 -44.41
N LEU A 110 -16.78 13.07 -44.46
CA LEU A 110 -16.94 13.95 -43.31
C LEU A 110 -17.65 13.26 -42.13
N SER A 111 -18.71 12.49 -42.42
CA SER A 111 -19.42 11.74 -41.37
C SER A 111 -18.55 10.61 -40.80
N LEU A 112 -17.83 9.87 -41.63
CA LEU A 112 -16.87 8.87 -41.18
C LEU A 112 -15.78 9.50 -40.31
N PHE A 113 -15.27 10.67 -40.68
CA PHE A 113 -14.26 11.41 -39.93
C PHE A 113 -14.75 11.83 -38.54
N LEU A 114 -15.97 12.36 -38.46
CA LEU A 114 -16.59 12.74 -37.18
C LEU A 114 -16.81 11.52 -36.28
N ILE A 115 -17.24 10.39 -36.85
CA ILE A 115 -17.43 9.14 -36.10
C ILE A 115 -16.09 8.65 -35.53
N VAL A 116 -15.03 8.58 -36.34
CA VAL A 116 -13.70 8.16 -35.88
C VAL A 116 -13.19 9.07 -34.75
N LYS A 117 -13.38 10.39 -34.87
CA LYS A 117 -12.99 11.34 -33.83
C LYS A 117 -13.73 11.11 -32.51
N VAL A 118 -15.05 10.91 -32.56
CA VAL A 118 -15.85 10.63 -31.35
C VAL A 118 -15.41 9.32 -30.71
N VAL A 119 -15.17 8.28 -31.51
CA VAL A 119 -14.69 6.98 -31.01
C VAL A 119 -13.34 7.10 -30.32
N VAL A 120 -12.38 7.84 -30.89
CA VAL A 120 -11.06 8.08 -30.26
C VAL A 120 -11.21 8.80 -28.92
N ILE A 121 -12.06 9.82 -28.84
CA ILE A 121 -12.30 10.56 -27.59
C ILE A 121 -12.89 9.63 -26.52
N VAL A 122 -13.89 8.82 -26.87
CA VAL A 122 -14.50 7.86 -25.95
C VAL A 122 -13.50 6.81 -25.48
N ILE A 123 -12.66 6.28 -26.38
CA ILE A 123 -11.64 5.29 -26.01
C ILE A 123 -10.62 5.90 -25.04
N VAL A 124 -10.14 7.12 -25.32
CA VAL A 124 -9.19 7.82 -24.43
C VAL A 124 -9.81 8.08 -23.06
N ASP A 125 -11.08 8.50 -23.02
CA ASP A 125 -11.81 8.73 -21.77
C ASP A 125 -11.98 7.44 -20.96
N VAL A 126 -12.37 6.33 -21.61
CA VAL A 126 -12.51 5.02 -20.96
C VAL A 126 -11.17 4.49 -20.44
N VAL A 127 -10.09 4.65 -21.21
CA VAL A 127 -8.74 4.24 -20.77
C VAL A 127 -8.29 5.09 -19.58
N ALA A 128 -8.49 6.41 -19.64
CA ALA A 128 -8.18 7.30 -18.53
C ALA A 128 -9.00 6.93 -17.27
N ALA A 129 -10.31 6.71 -17.41
CA ALA A 129 -11.17 6.27 -16.32
C ALA A 129 -10.71 4.93 -15.74
N ALA A 130 -10.36 3.96 -16.59
CA ALA A 130 -9.85 2.66 -16.14
C ALA A 130 -8.54 2.80 -15.37
N THR A 131 -7.60 3.66 -15.80
CA THR A 131 -6.35 3.90 -15.07
C THR A 131 -6.59 4.47 -13.68
N VAL A 132 -7.50 5.43 -13.53
CA VAL A 132 -7.85 6.03 -12.24
C VAL A 132 -8.47 5.00 -11.30
N VAL A 133 -9.33 4.11 -11.80
CA VAL A 133 -9.93 3.03 -11.00
C VAL A 133 -8.88 2.04 -10.53
N VAL A 134 -7.97 1.61 -11.40
CA VAL A 134 -6.90 0.67 -11.06
C VAL A 134 -5.98 1.28 -10.01
N VAL A 135 -5.56 2.53 -10.17
CA VAL A 135 -4.70 3.17 -9.18
C VAL A 135 -5.43 3.38 -7.87
N SER A 136 -6.69 3.83 -7.89
CA SER A 136 -7.48 3.95 -6.67
C SER A 136 -7.57 2.60 -5.93
N LEU A 137 -7.78 1.50 -6.66
CA LEU A 137 -7.78 0.15 -6.09
C LEU A 137 -6.41 -0.21 -5.49
N VAL A 138 -5.31 0.01 -6.21
CA VAL A 138 -3.95 -0.26 -5.73
C VAL A 138 -3.65 0.55 -4.47
N VAL A 139 -3.99 1.83 -4.44
CA VAL A 139 -3.80 2.70 -3.27
C VAL A 139 -4.59 2.16 -2.07
N VAL A 140 -5.85 1.77 -2.27
CA VAL A 140 -6.67 1.18 -1.21
C VAL A 140 -6.03 -0.11 -0.68
N VAL A 141 -5.56 -0.97 -1.57
CA VAL A 141 -4.93 -2.25 -1.20
C VAL A 141 -3.64 -2.02 -0.44
N VAL A 142 -2.77 -1.13 -0.92
CA VAL A 142 -1.54 -0.75 -0.22
C VAL A 142 -1.86 -0.20 1.17
N VAL A 143 -2.84 0.70 1.30
CA VAL A 143 -3.25 1.23 2.60
C VAL A 143 -3.77 0.13 3.52
N VAL A 144 -4.59 -0.80 3.03
CA VAL A 144 -5.09 -1.93 3.82
C VAL A 144 -3.94 -2.81 4.28
N VAL A 145 -3.04 -3.21 3.37
CA VAL A 145 -1.85 -4.02 3.69
C VAL A 145 -1.02 -3.33 4.77
N VAL A 146 -0.79 -2.04 4.64
CA VAL A 146 -0.02 -1.23 5.60
C VAL A 146 -0.68 -1.19 6.95
N VAL A 147 -1.98 -0.87 7.02
CA VAL A 147 -2.74 -0.85 8.28
C VAL A 147 -2.66 -2.21 8.95
N VAL A 148 -2.84 -3.27 8.18
CA VAL A 148 -2.78 -4.64 8.67
C VAL A 148 -1.39 -4.98 9.22
N VAL A 149 -0.31 -4.64 8.49
CA VAL A 149 1.08 -4.82 8.97
C VAL A 149 1.31 -4.03 10.26
N VAL A 150 0.89 -2.76 10.34
CA VAL A 150 1.02 -1.95 11.57
C VAL A 150 0.29 -2.62 12.74
N VAL A 151 -0.93 -3.11 12.54
CA VAL A 151 -1.69 -3.81 13.58
C VAL A 151 -0.95 -5.07 14.06
N VAL A 152 -0.41 -5.89 13.15
CA VAL A 152 0.39 -7.07 13.53
C VAL A 152 1.60 -6.67 14.34
N VAL A 153 2.34 -5.66 13.89
CA VAL A 153 3.55 -5.19 14.56
C VAL A 153 3.22 -4.72 15.98
N VAL A 154 2.15 -3.94 16.15
CA VAL A 154 1.69 -3.50 17.48
C VAL A 154 1.32 -4.69 18.37
N VAL A 155 0.58 -5.67 17.85
CA VAL A 155 0.22 -6.88 18.61
C VAL A 155 1.44 -7.67 19.04
N VAL A 156 2.41 -7.88 18.14
CA VAL A 156 3.66 -8.58 18.43
C VAL A 156 4.44 -7.86 19.52
N VAL A 157 4.57 -6.54 19.41
CA VAL A 157 5.26 -5.71 20.40
C VAL A 157 4.59 -5.84 21.76
N VAL A 158 3.28 -5.59 21.83
CA VAL A 158 2.55 -5.63 23.10
C VAL A 158 2.73 -6.99 23.76
N ALA A 159 2.67 -8.06 22.97
CA ALA A 159 2.89 -9.39 23.50
C ALA A 159 4.32 -9.62 23.98
N VAL A 160 5.35 -9.17 23.24
CA VAL A 160 6.74 -9.25 23.70
C VAL A 160 6.92 -8.50 25.02
N VAL A 161 6.37 -7.29 25.15
CA VAL A 161 6.39 -6.52 26.40
C VAL A 161 5.72 -7.31 27.53
N VAL A 162 4.55 -7.92 27.28
CA VAL A 162 3.83 -8.74 28.26
C VAL A 162 4.65 -9.96 28.67
N VAL A 163 5.24 -10.71 27.73
CA VAL A 163 6.11 -11.87 28.04
C VAL A 163 7.25 -11.43 28.94
N VAL A 164 7.90 -10.32 28.61
CA VAL A 164 9.05 -9.81 29.36
C VAL A 164 8.65 -9.44 30.77
N ILE A 165 7.55 -8.71 30.94
CA ILE A 165 7.04 -8.34 32.27
C ILE A 165 6.76 -9.60 33.08
N ILE A 166 6.10 -10.60 32.47
CA ILE A 166 5.81 -11.88 33.14
C ILE A 166 7.11 -12.58 33.56
N VAL A 167 8.10 -12.67 32.68
CA VAL A 167 9.40 -13.29 33.00
C VAL A 167 10.10 -12.56 34.14
N VAL A 168 10.12 -11.22 34.11
CA VAL A 168 10.73 -10.40 35.16
C VAL A 168 10.03 -10.61 36.50
N VAL A 169 8.69 -10.64 36.52
CA VAL A 169 7.91 -10.91 37.73
C VAL A 169 8.23 -12.29 38.29
N VAL A 170 8.27 -13.33 37.44
CA VAL A 170 8.65 -14.69 37.86
C VAL A 170 10.07 -14.72 38.44
N LEU A 171 11.03 -14.06 37.79
CA LEU A 171 12.41 -14.00 38.28
C LEU A 171 12.48 -13.32 39.65
N VAL A 172 11.74 -12.23 39.86
CA VAL A 172 11.66 -11.55 41.15
C VAL A 172 11.05 -12.47 42.21
N GLU A 173 9.94 -13.15 41.91
CA GLU A 173 9.32 -14.11 42.83
C GLU A 173 10.27 -15.25 43.21
N VAL A 174 10.97 -15.85 42.23
CA VAL A 174 11.95 -16.91 42.47
C VAL A 174 13.08 -16.41 43.38
N VAL A 175 13.62 -15.21 43.14
CA VAL A 175 14.67 -14.61 43.98
C VAL A 175 14.18 -14.37 45.41
N LEU A 176 12.98 -13.81 45.57
CA LEU A 176 12.37 -13.55 46.89
C LEU A 176 12.12 -14.85 47.66
N ILE A 177 11.75 -15.93 46.97
CA ILE A 177 11.48 -17.23 47.59
C ILE A 177 12.78 -17.93 48.00
N VAL A 178 13.85 -17.85 47.20
CA VAL A 178 15.18 -18.36 47.58
C VAL A 178 15.68 -17.66 48.86
N ALA A 179 15.45 -16.35 48.98
CA ALA A 179 15.83 -15.58 50.17
C ALA A 179 15.00 -15.95 51.43
N ALA A 180 13.77 -16.45 51.28
CA ALA A 180 12.84 -16.68 52.39
C ALA A 180 12.97 -18.04 53.12
N GLY A 181 13.86 -18.94 52.69
CA GLY A 181 14.19 -20.16 53.43
C GLY A 181 13.06 -21.22 53.53
N ALA A 182 13.08 -22.17 52.60
CA ALA A 182 12.66 -23.58 52.72
C ALA A 182 11.20 -23.98 53.05
N LYS A 183 10.25 -23.09 53.37
CA LYS A 183 8.83 -23.51 53.51
C LYS A 183 7.91 -23.14 52.33
N THR A 184 8.44 -22.43 51.33
CA THR A 184 7.71 -21.97 50.12
C THR A 184 8.03 -22.78 48.86
N ALA A 185 8.93 -23.75 48.91
CA ALA A 185 9.33 -24.55 47.74
C ALA A 185 8.14 -25.24 47.05
N ALA A 186 7.18 -25.75 47.83
CA ALA A 186 5.97 -26.38 47.29
C ALA A 186 5.08 -25.41 46.50
N PHE A 187 5.02 -24.14 46.89
CA PHE A 187 4.24 -23.11 46.20
C PHE A 187 4.91 -22.69 44.88
N VAL A 188 6.24 -22.58 44.87
CA VAL A 188 7.04 -22.29 43.67
C VAL A 188 6.88 -23.38 42.62
N LEU A 189 6.95 -24.64 43.05
CA LEU A 189 6.80 -25.80 42.17
C LEU A 189 5.43 -25.85 41.47
N VAL A 190 4.41 -25.16 42.01
CA VAL A 190 3.07 -25.04 41.40
C VAL A 190 2.94 -23.77 40.57
N MET A 191 3.48 -22.63 41.02
CA MET A 191 3.40 -21.37 40.26
C MET A 191 4.27 -21.34 39.01
N VAL A 192 5.48 -21.91 39.05
CA VAL A 192 6.39 -21.96 37.90
C VAL A 192 5.77 -22.64 36.66
N PRO A 193 5.17 -23.85 36.75
CA PRO A 193 4.53 -24.47 35.58
C PRO A 193 3.30 -23.70 35.12
N VAL A 194 2.54 -23.06 36.03
CA VAL A 194 1.39 -22.23 35.67
C VAL A 194 1.85 -21.00 34.88
N VAL A 195 2.90 -20.31 35.31
CA VAL A 195 3.41 -19.14 34.56
C VAL A 195 4.08 -19.57 33.25
N ALA A 196 4.85 -20.66 33.24
CA ALA A 196 5.40 -21.22 32.02
C ALA A 196 4.29 -21.56 31.01
N LEU A 197 3.18 -22.16 31.47
CA LEU A 197 2.01 -22.43 30.64
C LEU A 197 1.38 -21.14 30.10
N VAL A 198 1.23 -20.10 30.92
CA VAL A 198 0.70 -18.79 30.49
C VAL A 198 1.59 -18.15 29.43
N VAL A 199 2.92 -18.17 29.60
CA VAL A 199 3.87 -17.64 28.61
C VAL A 199 3.78 -18.43 27.30
N VAL A 200 3.74 -19.77 27.36
CA VAL A 200 3.60 -20.61 26.17
C VAL A 200 2.29 -20.32 25.43
N VAL A 201 1.17 -20.24 26.15
CA VAL A 201 -0.14 -19.91 25.57
C VAL A 201 -0.10 -18.53 24.92
N LEU A 202 0.47 -17.53 25.59
CA LEU A 202 0.57 -16.18 25.04
C LEU A 202 1.42 -16.15 23.77
N VAL A 203 2.57 -16.83 23.74
CA VAL A 203 3.42 -16.94 22.54
C VAL A 203 2.68 -17.63 21.40
N VAL A 204 1.97 -18.73 21.67
CA VAL A 204 1.17 -19.44 20.65
C VAL A 204 0.07 -18.54 20.08
N VAL A 205 -0.66 -17.81 20.92
CA VAL A 205 -1.70 -16.87 20.48
C VAL A 205 -1.12 -15.80 19.54
N VAL A 206 0.04 -15.23 19.88
CA VAL A 206 0.70 -14.22 19.04
C VAL A 206 1.10 -14.79 17.69
N VAL A 207 1.72 -15.98 17.70
CA VAL A 207 2.13 -16.65 16.46
C VAL A 207 0.92 -16.93 15.58
N VAL A 208 -0.18 -17.41 16.15
CA VAL A 208 -1.43 -17.67 15.41
C VAL A 208 -1.99 -16.36 14.84
N VAL A 209 -2.05 -15.27 15.61
CA VAL A 209 -2.55 -13.98 15.13
C VAL A 209 -1.67 -13.45 13.98
N VAL A 210 -0.34 -13.50 14.11
CA VAL A 210 0.59 -13.09 13.06
C VAL A 210 0.35 -13.91 11.79
N VAL A 211 0.26 -15.23 11.90
CA VAL A 211 0.04 -16.13 10.75
C VAL A 211 -1.29 -15.85 10.08
N VAL A 212 -2.38 -15.72 10.84
CA VAL A 212 -3.72 -15.39 10.29
C VAL A 212 -3.67 -14.08 9.53
N VAL A 213 -3.02 -13.06 10.11
CA VAL A 213 -2.97 -11.76 9.47
C VAL A 213 -2.12 -11.78 8.20
N VAL A 214 -0.98 -12.46 8.19
CA VAL A 214 -0.17 -12.65 6.97
C VAL A 214 -0.99 -13.36 5.89
N VAL A 215 -1.75 -14.40 6.24
CA VAL A 215 -2.62 -15.10 5.29
C VAL A 215 -3.70 -14.17 4.73
N VAL A 216 -4.35 -13.35 5.57
CA VAL A 216 -5.35 -12.37 5.11
C VAL A 216 -4.73 -11.36 4.14
N VAL A 217 -3.55 -10.83 4.45
CA VAL A 217 -2.81 -9.91 3.56
C VAL A 217 -2.53 -10.56 2.22
N VAL A 218 -2.02 -11.80 2.22
CA VAL A 218 -1.74 -12.54 0.99
C VAL A 218 -3.00 -12.79 0.18
N VAL A 219 -4.11 -13.18 0.82
CA VAL A 219 -5.40 -13.39 0.15
C VAL A 219 -5.91 -12.10 -0.48
N VAL A 220 -5.84 -10.98 0.24
CA VAL A 220 -6.25 -9.66 -0.29
C VAL A 220 -5.40 -9.28 -1.50
N VAL A 221 -4.08 -9.50 -1.45
CA VAL A 221 -3.17 -9.21 -2.57
C VAL A 221 -3.45 -10.11 -3.78
N VAL A 222 -3.85 -11.37 -3.58
CA VAL A 222 -4.16 -12.30 -4.69
C VAL A 222 -5.52 -12.02 -5.33
N VAL A 223 -6.50 -11.50 -4.57
CA VAL A 223 -7.84 -11.17 -5.08
C VAL A 223 -7.84 -9.91 -5.96
N VAL A 224 -6.88 -9.01 -5.72
CA VAL A 224 -6.68 -7.73 -6.44
C VAL A 224 -5.96 -7.95 -7.75
#